data_AF-A0A1M7YZD7-F1
#
_entry.id   AF-A0A1M7YZD7-F1
#
_cell.length_a   1.000
_cell.length_b   1.000
_cell.length_c   1.000
_cell.angle_alpha   90.00
_cell.angle_beta   90.00
_cell.angle_gamma   90.00
#
_symmetry.space_group_name_H-M   'P 1'
#
loop_
_entity.id
_entity.type
_entity.pdbx_description
1 polymer ?
#
loop_
_entity_poly.entity_id
_entity_poly.type
_entity_poly.pdbx_seq_one_letter_code
_entity_poly.pdbx_strand_id
1 'polypeptide(L)'
;MLFITNRTPQESAESEQGRTISFDCNNTSVSQNIYFCERLGVHKYKEMMKDKFFKYLKELEDHTQLLLYIHGFNNNMEPDIFRNAAKLQDLLNQALQKSSKNEPASVLVVPVIWPCDDNPALALIDDYWDDQDAADCSGPGFARLLGKFDTWRKSPEQQEIPCFRRINILAHSMGNRVLKNALKFWADKYSSGQMPALFRNTFLVAADIPNEALEKGEDGRYIVDSSRNVVVYYANDDLAMPASKIANIKYMTLSRRMGMTGPETLNVLPEKVKEVDCDDFNNEFDMKGHSYFLDKDDGTPSPMIRHMADAIASGRVKPNKRSYRLRRT
;
A
#
# COMPACT_ATOMS: atom_id res chain seq x y z
N MET A 1 13.60 -0.95 -11.29
CA MET A 1 12.48 -1.20 -10.34
C MET A 1 11.20 -0.69 -10.97
N LEU A 2 10.15 -1.51 -11.04
CA LEU A 2 8.85 -1.10 -11.57
C LEU A 2 8.08 -0.25 -10.58
N PHE A 3 7.33 0.74 -11.05
CA PHE A 3 6.42 1.53 -10.22
C PHE A 3 5.24 2.07 -11.01
N ILE A 4 4.20 2.46 -10.29
CA ILE A 4 2.99 3.09 -10.85
C ILE A 4 2.82 4.43 -10.17
N THR A 5 2.46 5.48 -10.90
CA THR A 5 2.23 6.79 -10.29
C THR A 5 1.16 7.61 -11.00
N ASN A 6 0.52 8.50 -10.26
CA ASN A 6 -0.30 9.60 -10.76
C ASN A 6 0.34 10.97 -10.43
N ARG A 7 1.64 11.05 -10.15
CA ARG A 7 2.35 12.33 -10.13
C ARG A 7 2.27 12.98 -11.51
N THR A 8 2.20 14.30 -11.51
CA THR A 8 2.19 15.09 -12.75
C THR A 8 3.61 15.09 -13.34
N PRO A 9 3.82 14.56 -14.56
CA PRO A 9 5.13 14.59 -15.19
C PRO A 9 5.55 16.02 -15.50
N GLN A 10 6.86 16.28 -15.51
CA GLN A 10 7.38 17.58 -15.98
C GLN A 10 7.25 17.70 -17.50
N GLU A 11 7.26 16.57 -18.21
CA GLU A 11 7.00 16.47 -19.63
C GLU A 11 5.49 16.44 -19.94
N SER A 12 5.12 16.14 -21.19
CA SER A 12 3.71 16.03 -21.60
C SER A 12 2.92 15.06 -20.71
N ALA A 13 1.66 15.41 -20.42
CA ALA A 13 0.75 14.51 -19.73
C ALA A 13 0.36 13.29 -20.57
N GLU A 14 0.55 13.34 -21.89
CA GLU A 14 0.30 12.22 -22.81
C GLU A 14 1.32 11.10 -22.61
N SER A 15 0.81 9.86 -22.50
CA SER A 15 1.63 8.67 -22.37
C SER A 15 2.31 8.31 -23.68
N GLU A 16 3.61 8.09 -23.64
CA GLU A 16 4.40 7.61 -24.78
C GLU A 16 5.26 6.42 -24.36
N GLN A 17 5.33 5.40 -25.22
CA GLN A 17 6.05 4.18 -24.89
C GLN A 17 7.56 4.42 -24.92
N GLY A 18 8.21 4.23 -23.78
CA GLY A 18 9.67 4.22 -23.66
C GLY A 18 10.30 5.60 -23.54
N ARG A 19 9.52 6.65 -23.39
CA ARG A 19 10.04 7.99 -23.13
C ARG A 19 10.71 8.08 -21.77
N THR A 20 11.71 8.95 -21.67
CA THR A 20 12.17 9.45 -20.38
C THR A 20 11.04 10.27 -19.75
N ILE A 21 10.82 10.08 -18.45
CA ILE A 21 9.79 10.79 -17.71
C ILE A 21 10.37 11.21 -16.36
N SER A 22 10.01 12.41 -15.90
CA SER A 22 10.47 12.97 -14.64
C SER A 22 9.31 13.62 -13.88
N PHE A 23 9.46 13.76 -12.57
CA PHE A 23 8.42 14.27 -11.69
C PHE A 23 9.03 15.31 -10.75
N ASP A 24 8.33 16.42 -10.56
CA ASP A 24 8.67 17.38 -9.52
C ASP A 24 8.22 16.84 -8.15
N CYS A 25 9.19 16.67 -7.25
CA CYS A 25 8.96 16.12 -5.91
C CYS A 25 8.26 17.12 -4.99
N ASN A 26 8.33 18.42 -5.30
CA ASN A 26 7.63 19.47 -4.55
C ASN A 26 6.20 19.70 -5.07
N ASN A 27 5.82 19.06 -6.17
CA ASN A 27 4.48 19.19 -6.73
C ASN A 27 3.56 18.08 -6.22
N THR A 28 2.59 18.46 -5.39
CA THR A 28 1.52 17.61 -4.85
C THR A 28 0.31 17.50 -5.79
N SER A 29 0.33 18.19 -6.93
CA SER A 29 -0.77 18.12 -7.90
C SER A 29 -0.94 16.71 -8.47
N VAL A 30 -2.17 16.23 -8.38
CA VAL A 30 -2.56 14.91 -8.86
C VAL A 30 -2.86 14.93 -10.36
N SER A 31 -2.15 14.08 -11.11
CA SER A 31 -2.49 13.81 -12.51
C SER A 31 -3.77 12.98 -12.60
N GLN A 32 -4.61 13.30 -13.59
CA GLN A 32 -5.75 12.45 -13.96
C GLN A 32 -5.31 11.14 -14.65
N ASN A 33 -4.07 11.09 -15.12
CA ASN A 33 -3.47 9.94 -15.77
C ASN A 33 -2.68 9.08 -14.77
N ILE A 34 -2.51 7.81 -15.15
CA ILE A 34 -1.68 6.85 -14.42
C ILE A 34 -0.56 6.43 -15.37
N TYR A 35 0.66 6.56 -14.88
CA TYR A 35 1.89 6.20 -15.57
C TYR A 35 2.44 4.89 -15.01
N PHE A 36 2.83 4.00 -15.92
CA PHE A 36 3.43 2.71 -15.61
C PHE A 36 4.90 2.80 -16.00
N CYS A 37 5.79 2.77 -15.02
CA CYS A 37 7.16 3.22 -15.21
C CYS A 37 8.18 2.21 -14.67
N GLU A 38 9.40 2.39 -15.14
CA GLU A 38 10.59 1.71 -14.64
C GLU A 38 11.61 2.75 -14.17
N ARG A 39 12.11 2.57 -12.95
CA ARG A 39 13.29 3.24 -12.44
C ARG A 39 14.55 2.52 -12.88
N LEU A 40 15.36 3.23 -13.67
CA LEU A 40 16.66 2.79 -14.18
C LEU A 40 17.82 3.26 -13.28
N GLY A 41 17.59 4.28 -12.47
CA GLY A 41 18.53 4.83 -11.50
C GLY A 41 17.91 6.02 -10.75
N VAL A 42 18.66 6.63 -9.84
CA VAL A 42 18.23 7.81 -9.09
C VAL A 42 17.82 8.93 -10.08
N HIS A 43 16.58 9.41 -9.98
CA HIS A 43 15.97 10.40 -10.89
C HIS A 43 15.97 10.01 -12.39
N LYS A 44 16.14 8.73 -12.72
CA LYS A 44 16.12 8.23 -14.10
C LYS A 44 14.97 7.25 -14.28
N TYR A 45 13.88 7.73 -14.86
CA TYR A 45 12.68 6.94 -15.08
C TYR A 45 12.31 6.85 -16.55
N LYS A 46 11.66 5.73 -16.89
CA LYS A 46 11.17 5.44 -18.23
C LYS A 46 9.72 5.00 -18.17
N GLU A 47 8.86 5.57 -18.99
CA GLU A 47 7.47 5.12 -19.11
C GLU A 47 7.40 3.83 -19.93
N MET A 48 6.87 2.75 -19.35
CA MET A 48 6.68 1.46 -20.03
C MET A 48 5.31 1.33 -20.70
N MET A 49 4.32 2.07 -20.21
CA MET A 49 2.90 1.89 -20.48
C MET A 49 2.32 0.58 -19.93
N LYS A 50 0.98 0.54 -19.80
CA LYS A 50 0.24 -0.55 -19.15
C LYS A 50 0.50 -1.94 -19.75
N ASP A 51 0.61 -2.05 -21.08
CA ASP A 51 0.61 -3.37 -21.74
C ASP A 51 1.95 -4.10 -21.52
N LYS A 52 3.08 -3.38 -21.68
CA LYS A 52 4.41 -3.92 -21.35
C LYS A 52 4.55 -4.18 -19.86
N PHE A 53 4.00 -3.31 -19.02
CA PHE A 53 4.04 -3.47 -17.57
C PHE A 53 3.29 -4.73 -17.13
N PHE A 54 2.04 -4.92 -17.57
CA PHE A 54 1.26 -6.12 -17.23
C PHE A 54 1.85 -7.40 -17.83
N LYS A 55 2.39 -7.32 -19.05
CA LYS A 55 3.11 -8.45 -19.67
C LYS A 55 4.30 -8.87 -18.81
N TYR A 56 5.16 -7.92 -18.41
CA TYR A 56 6.30 -8.20 -17.54
C TYR A 56 5.86 -8.89 -16.24
N LEU A 57 4.82 -8.38 -15.57
CA LEU A 57 4.32 -8.96 -14.33
C LEU A 57 3.76 -10.38 -14.52
N LYS A 58 3.11 -10.66 -15.66
CA LYS A 58 2.61 -11.99 -16.01
C LYS A 58 3.75 -12.99 -16.21
N GLU A 59 4.82 -12.55 -16.88
CA GLU A 59 5.98 -13.36 -17.29
C GLU A 59 7.02 -13.61 -16.19
N LEU A 60 6.81 -13.09 -14.98
CA LEU A 60 7.63 -13.43 -13.80
C LEU A 60 7.65 -14.96 -13.57
N GLU A 61 8.62 -15.44 -12.80
CA GLU A 61 8.71 -16.85 -12.42
C GLU A 61 7.51 -17.30 -11.57
N ASP A 62 7.07 -18.56 -11.71
CA ASP A 62 5.83 -19.08 -11.11
C ASP A 62 5.72 -18.93 -9.60
N HIS A 63 6.85 -18.98 -8.90
CA HIS A 63 6.92 -18.82 -7.45
C HIS A 63 6.93 -17.34 -6.98
N THR A 64 6.94 -16.37 -7.92
CA THR A 64 6.92 -14.94 -7.62
C THR A 64 5.49 -14.44 -7.43
N GLN A 65 5.23 -13.85 -6.26
CA GLN A 65 4.00 -13.11 -5.95
C GLN A 65 4.24 -11.60 -6.06
N LEU A 66 3.16 -10.83 -6.20
CA LEU A 66 3.23 -9.36 -6.24
C LEU A 66 2.89 -8.78 -4.87
N LEU A 67 3.60 -7.73 -4.47
CA LEU A 67 3.22 -6.84 -3.37
C LEU A 67 3.16 -5.41 -3.89
N LEU A 68 1.95 -4.88 -4.02
CA LEU A 68 1.75 -3.45 -4.26
C LEU A 68 2.04 -2.69 -2.96
N TYR A 69 2.90 -1.68 -3.00
CA TYR A 69 3.28 -0.89 -1.83
C TYR A 69 2.79 0.56 -1.99
N ILE A 70 1.81 0.97 -1.18
CA ILE A 70 1.35 2.36 -1.11
C ILE A 70 1.98 3.01 0.13
N HIS A 71 2.83 4.01 -0.10
CA HIS A 71 3.53 4.73 0.96
C HIS A 71 2.61 5.67 1.76
N GLY A 72 3.09 6.12 2.92
CA GLY A 72 2.46 7.12 3.77
C GLY A 72 2.76 8.56 3.36
N PHE A 73 2.35 9.50 4.22
CA PHE A 73 2.59 10.95 4.08
C PHE A 73 4.08 11.28 4.08
N ASN A 74 4.47 12.43 3.50
CA ASN A 74 5.84 12.97 3.57
C ASN A 74 6.92 11.96 3.16
N ASN A 75 6.72 11.34 2.00
CA ASN A 75 7.68 10.42 1.40
C ASN A 75 7.93 10.81 -0.06
N ASN A 76 9.16 11.14 -0.41
CA ASN A 76 9.50 11.42 -1.80
C ASN A 76 9.86 10.15 -2.57
N MET A 77 9.75 10.20 -3.91
CA MET A 77 10.15 9.08 -4.76
C MET A 77 11.59 8.65 -4.46
N GLU A 78 12.48 9.64 -4.37
CA GLU A 78 13.87 9.49 -3.96
C GLU A 78 14.13 10.40 -2.74
N PRO A 79 14.87 9.94 -1.73
CA PRO A 79 15.34 8.56 -1.58
C PRO A 79 14.26 7.60 -1.03
N ASP A 80 13.15 8.10 -0.48
CA ASP A 80 12.37 7.35 0.49
C ASP A 80 11.60 6.16 -0.08
N ILE A 81 10.68 6.40 -1.03
CA ILE A 81 9.75 5.36 -1.49
C ILE A 81 10.51 4.23 -2.17
N PHE A 82 11.46 4.55 -3.05
CA PHE A 82 12.23 3.52 -3.75
C PHE A 82 13.19 2.77 -2.80
N ARG A 83 13.82 3.45 -1.84
CA ARG A 83 14.64 2.78 -0.81
C ARG A 83 13.78 1.82 0.02
N ASN A 84 12.64 2.29 0.52
CA ASN A 84 11.74 1.50 1.36
C ASN A 84 11.16 0.31 0.59
N ALA A 85 10.80 0.48 -0.69
CA ALA A 85 10.32 -0.61 -1.54
C ALA A 85 11.39 -1.67 -1.80
N ALA A 86 12.63 -1.27 -2.10
CA ALA A 86 13.75 -2.20 -2.26
C ALA A 86 14.01 -2.97 -0.96
N LYS A 87 14.08 -2.24 0.16
CA LYS A 87 14.34 -2.81 1.46
C LYS A 87 13.26 -3.81 1.89
N LEU A 88 11.99 -3.44 1.72
CA LEU A 88 10.86 -4.32 1.98
C LEU A 88 10.92 -5.60 1.14
N GLN A 89 11.28 -5.49 -0.14
CA GLN A 89 11.45 -6.65 -1.02
C GLN A 89 12.54 -7.59 -0.50
N ASP A 90 13.71 -7.05 -0.16
CA ASP A 90 14.84 -7.83 0.31
C ASP A 90 14.52 -8.55 1.63
N LEU A 91 13.92 -7.84 2.58
CA LEU A 91 13.52 -8.38 3.88
C LEU A 91 12.48 -9.51 3.73
N LEU A 92 11.47 -9.32 2.87
CA LEU A 92 10.46 -10.34 2.61
C LEU A 92 11.05 -11.57 1.91
N ASN A 93 11.88 -11.38 0.89
CA ASN A 93 12.50 -12.49 0.17
C ASN A 93 13.44 -13.30 1.06
N GLN A 94 14.22 -12.65 1.92
CA GLN A 94 15.04 -13.32 2.94
C GLN A 94 14.16 -14.12 3.93
N ALA A 95 13.04 -13.55 4.38
CA ALA A 95 12.13 -14.25 5.29
C ALA A 95 11.43 -15.46 4.61
N LEU A 96 11.04 -15.33 3.35
CA LEU A 96 10.39 -16.40 2.57
C LEU A 96 11.34 -17.57 2.29
N GLN A 97 12.61 -17.28 1.98
CA GLN A 97 13.64 -18.32 1.81
C GLN A 97 13.81 -19.17 3.07
N LYS A 98 13.74 -18.56 4.26
CA LYS A 98 13.80 -19.27 5.54
C LYS A 98 12.54 -20.11 5.83
N SER A 99 11.39 -19.79 5.21
CA SER A 99 10.12 -20.49 5.45
C SER A 99 9.91 -21.74 4.59
N SER A 100 10.51 -21.82 3.41
CA SER A 100 10.13 -22.81 2.40
C SER A 100 11.18 -23.90 2.23
N LYS A 101 10.85 -25.15 2.61
CA LYS A 101 11.75 -26.31 2.43
C LYS A 101 11.77 -26.85 1.00
N ASN A 102 10.72 -26.63 0.20
CA ASN A 102 10.53 -27.37 -1.07
C ASN A 102 10.37 -26.48 -2.32
N GLU A 103 9.95 -25.21 -2.22
CA GLU A 103 10.04 -24.24 -3.34
C GLU A 103 10.23 -22.80 -2.82
N PRO A 104 11.26 -22.05 -3.25
CA PRO A 104 11.49 -20.69 -2.77
C PRO A 104 10.38 -19.77 -3.29
N ALA A 105 9.49 -19.31 -2.40
CA ALA A 105 8.57 -18.24 -2.74
C ALA A 105 9.35 -16.91 -2.78
N SER A 106 9.03 -16.05 -3.74
CA SER A 106 9.59 -14.71 -3.82
C SER A 106 8.47 -13.69 -3.99
N VAL A 107 8.80 -12.43 -3.74
CA VAL A 107 7.93 -11.27 -3.90
C VAL A 107 8.63 -10.23 -4.75
N LEU A 108 7.91 -9.70 -5.72
CA LEU A 108 8.24 -8.44 -6.38
C LEU A 108 7.43 -7.32 -5.72
N VAL A 109 8.13 -6.34 -5.13
CA VAL A 109 7.49 -5.14 -4.58
C VAL A 109 7.37 -4.08 -5.66
N VAL A 110 6.15 -3.60 -5.90
CA VAL A 110 5.83 -2.56 -6.88
C VAL A 110 5.27 -1.35 -6.12
N PRO A 111 6.04 -0.27 -5.93
CA PRO A 111 5.51 0.95 -5.33
C PRO A 111 4.42 1.58 -6.21
N VAL A 112 3.35 1.97 -5.54
CA VAL A 112 2.22 2.74 -6.06
C VAL A 112 2.32 4.13 -5.43
N ILE A 113 2.78 5.08 -6.23
CA ILE A 113 3.28 6.37 -5.78
C ILE A 113 2.22 7.44 -6.05
N TRP A 114 1.71 8.02 -4.97
CA TRP A 114 0.85 9.20 -5.01
C TRP A 114 1.66 10.48 -4.76
N PRO A 115 1.19 11.67 -5.17
CA PRO A 115 1.94 12.89 -4.95
C PRO A 115 1.87 13.28 -3.47
N CYS A 116 3.04 13.51 -2.89
CA CYS A 116 3.23 14.11 -1.58
C CYS A 116 4.50 14.97 -1.61
N ASP A 117 4.56 15.98 -0.75
CA ASP A 117 5.74 16.81 -0.56
C ASP A 117 6.49 16.42 0.72
N ASP A 118 7.70 16.95 0.90
CA ASP A 118 8.53 16.71 2.09
C ASP A 118 9.13 18.01 2.67
N ASN A 119 8.35 19.10 2.64
CA ASN A 119 8.85 20.41 3.03
C ASN A 119 9.31 20.45 4.51
N PRO A 120 10.45 21.09 4.83
CA PRO A 120 11.02 21.05 6.17
C PRO A 120 10.20 21.83 7.21
N ALA A 121 9.50 21.07 8.07
CA ALA A 121 9.17 21.27 9.50
C ALA A 121 8.46 22.55 10.00
N LEU A 122 8.45 23.67 9.26
CA LEU A 122 7.71 24.88 9.66
C LEU A 122 6.23 24.86 9.19
N ALA A 123 5.85 23.90 8.35
CA ALA A 123 4.51 23.77 7.75
C ALA A 123 3.87 22.37 7.94
N LEU A 124 4.30 21.57 8.91
CA LEU A 124 3.88 20.16 9.08
C LEU A 124 2.35 19.91 9.05
N ILE A 125 1.55 20.89 9.51
CA ILE A 125 0.07 20.80 9.47
C ILE A 125 -0.46 21.11 8.07
N ASP A 126 0.10 22.12 7.40
CA ASP A 126 -0.30 22.49 6.04
C ASP A 126 0.14 21.41 5.04
N ASP A 127 1.38 20.90 5.16
CA ASP A 127 1.89 19.78 4.36
C ASP A 127 1.01 18.53 4.56
N TYR A 128 0.56 18.27 5.80
CA TYR A 128 -0.37 17.17 6.06
C TYR A 128 -1.73 17.37 5.38
N TRP A 129 -2.27 18.60 5.33
CA TRP A 129 -3.54 18.88 4.63
C TRP A 129 -3.38 18.77 3.11
N ASP A 130 -2.30 19.27 2.55
CA ASP A 130 -2.01 19.18 1.12
C ASP A 130 -1.81 17.71 0.68
N ASP A 131 -1.04 16.94 1.45
CA ASP A 131 -0.89 15.49 1.26
C ASP A 131 -2.24 14.78 1.41
N GLN A 132 -3.07 15.20 2.36
CA GLN A 132 -4.37 14.60 2.59
C GLN A 132 -5.32 14.82 1.39
N ASP A 133 -5.33 16.03 0.83
CA ASP A 133 -6.11 16.37 -0.36
C ASP A 133 -5.56 15.65 -1.61
N ALA A 134 -4.23 15.54 -1.73
CA ALA A 134 -3.59 14.78 -2.80
C ALA A 134 -3.91 13.27 -2.70
N ALA A 135 -3.96 12.71 -1.49
CA ALA A 135 -4.36 11.32 -1.25
C ALA A 135 -5.83 11.07 -1.64
N ASP A 136 -6.72 12.02 -1.35
CA ASP A 136 -8.12 11.96 -1.79
C ASP A 136 -8.25 12.04 -3.31
N CYS A 137 -7.61 13.04 -3.91
CA CYS A 137 -7.63 13.26 -5.35
C CYS A 137 -6.93 12.14 -6.14
N SER A 138 -6.06 11.37 -5.48
CA SER A 138 -5.40 10.19 -6.07
C SER A 138 -6.33 8.99 -6.24
N GLY A 139 -7.43 8.92 -5.47
CA GLY A 139 -8.40 7.81 -5.52
C GLY A 139 -8.92 7.52 -6.95
N PRO A 140 -9.49 8.51 -7.67
CA PRO A 140 -9.95 8.33 -9.05
C PRO A 140 -8.86 7.86 -10.03
N GLY A 141 -7.62 8.33 -9.85
CA GLY A 141 -6.46 7.90 -10.64
C GLY A 141 -6.21 6.41 -10.47
N PHE A 142 -6.06 5.94 -9.23
CA PHE A 142 -5.83 4.52 -8.95
C PHE A 142 -7.07 3.63 -9.18
N ALA A 143 -8.29 4.18 -9.14
CA ALA A 143 -9.46 3.48 -9.65
C ALA A 143 -9.32 3.17 -11.15
N ARG A 144 -8.74 4.09 -11.95
CA ARG A 144 -8.43 3.81 -13.38
C ARG A 144 -7.36 2.74 -13.54
N LEU A 145 -6.40 2.60 -12.63
CA LEU A 145 -5.45 1.48 -12.62
C LEU A 145 -6.21 0.14 -12.52
N LEU A 146 -7.15 0.01 -11.58
CA LEU A 146 -7.99 -1.18 -11.45
C LEU A 146 -8.80 -1.45 -12.72
N GLY A 147 -9.30 -0.41 -13.39
CA GLY A 147 -10.00 -0.56 -14.67
C GLY A 147 -9.15 -1.00 -15.84
N LYS A 148 -7.91 -0.48 -15.91
CA LYS A 148 -6.94 -0.96 -16.90
C LYS A 148 -6.61 -2.42 -16.65
N PHE A 149 -6.44 -2.83 -15.39
CA PHE A 149 -6.19 -4.23 -15.02
C PHE A 149 -7.38 -5.15 -15.32
N ASP A 150 -8.61 -4.76 -14.95
CA ASP A 150 -9.79 -5.59 -15.20
C ASP A 150 -10.07 -5.75 -16.71
N THR A 151 -9.88 -4.66 -17.49
CA THR A 151 -9.95 -4.71 -18.95
C THR A 151 -8.91 -5.66 -19.52
N TRP A 152 -7.64 -5.54 -19.08
CA TRP A 152 -6.55 -6.40 -19.54
C TRP A 152 -6.83 -7.87 -19.20
N ARG A 153 -7.22 -8.18 -17.96
CA ARG A 153 -7.53 -9.54 -17.51
C ARG A 153 -8.66 -10.17 -18.31
N LYS A 154 -9.64 -9.39 -18.77
CA LYS A 154 -10.79 -9.86 -19.55
C LYS A 154 -10.50 -9.96 -21.06
N SER A 155 -9.32 -9.56 -21.54
CA SER A 155 -9.00 -9.65 -22.98
C SER A 155 -8.94 -11.12 -23.43
N PRO A 156 -9.23 -11.42 -24.71
CA PRO A 156 -9.19 -12.79 -25.23
C PRO A 156 -7.87 -13.50 -24.95
N GLU A 157 -6.72 -12.81 -25.11
CA GLU A 157 -5.41 -13.41 -24.86
C GLU A 157 -5.22 -13.82 -23.39
N GLN A 158 -5.77 -13.03 -22.46
CA GLN A 158 -5.72 -13.35 -21.02
C GLN A 158 -6.78 -14.37 -20.60
N GLN A 159 -7.82 -14.60 -21.39
CA GLN A 159 -8.78 -15.69 -21.12
C GLN A 159 -8.26 -17.04 -21.62
N GLU A 160 -7.49 -17.06 -22.72
CA GLU A 160 -6.85 -18.28 -23.23
C GLU A 160 -5.71 -18.74 -22.33
N ILE A 161 -4.85 -17.82 -21.89
CA ILE A 161 -3.75 -18.10 -20.95
C ILE A 161 -3.87 -17.15 -19.73
N PRO A 162 -4.66 -17.52 -18.70
CA PRO A 162 -4.88 -16.65 -17.55
C PRO A 162 -3.62 -16.37 -16.73
N CYS A 163 -3.55 -15.17 -16.17
CA CYS A 163 -2.55 -14.80 -15.19
C CYS A 163 -2.99 -15.28 -13.79
N PHE A 164 -2.21 -16.18 -13.19
CA PHE A 164 -2.48 -16.72 -11.84
C PHE A 164 -1.64 -16.07 -10.73
N ARG A 165 -0.89 -15.02 -11.06
CA ARG A 165 -0.05 -14.27 -10.12
C ARG A 165 -0.89 -13.82 -8.93
N ARG A 166 -0.44 -14.14 -7.72
CA ARG A 166 -1.10 -13.69 -6.50
C ARG A 166 -0.69 -12.25 -6.19
N ILE A 167 -1.68 -11.40 -5.97
CA ILE A 167 -1.47 -9.99 -5.66
C ILE A 167 -1.72 -9.79 -4.17
N ASN A 168 -0.77 -9.15 -3.50
CA ASN A 168 -0.88 -8.66 -2.14
C ASN A 168 -0.74 -7.14 -2.16
N ILE A 169 -1.21 -6.47 -1.13
CA ILE A 169 -1.07 -5.02 -0.99
C ILE A 169 -0.67 -4.65 0.43
N LEU A 170 0.29 -3.74 0.56
CA LEU A 170 0.65 -3.08 1.81
C LEU A 170 0.36 -1.58 1.63
N ALA A 171 -0.50 -1.04 2.48
CA ALA A 171 -0.76 0.38 2.56
C ALA A 171 -0.30 0.89 3.93
N HIS A 172 0.56 1.90 3.92
CA HIS A 172 1.13 2.49 5.13
C HIS A 172 0.48 3.85 5.41
N SER A 173 0.09 4.10 6.67
CA SER A 173 -0.35 5.43 7.12
C SER A 173 -1.45 6.03 6.22
N MET A 174 -1.25 7.25 5.72
CA MET A 174 -2.14 7.95 4.78
C MET A 174 -2.33 7.21 3.45
N GLY A 175 -1.42 6.32 3.06
CA GLY A 175 -1.62 5.41 1.92
C GLY A 175 -2.85 4.51 2.06
N ASN A 176 -3.33 4.27 3.28
CA ASN A 176 -4.60 3.56 3.52
C ASN A 176 -5.80 4.38 3.05
N ARG A 177 -5.73 5.71 3.11
CA ARG A 177 -6.73 6.63 2.56
C ARG A 177 -6.76 6.53 1.03
N VAL A 178 -5.59 6.51 0.38
CA VAL A 178 -5.46 6.30 -1.07
C VAL A 178 -6.09 4.97 -1.48
N LEU A 179 -5.76 3.88 -0.79
CA LEU A 179 -6.34 2.56 -1.05
C LEU A 179 -7.86 2.55 -0.89
N LYS A 180 -8.37 3.06 0.25
CA LYS A 180 -9.80 3.18 0.56
C LYS A 180 -10.52 3.90 -0.58
N ASN A 181 -10.04 5.08 -0.95
CA ASN A 181 -10.66 5.92 -1.96
C ASN A 181 -10.58 5.28 -3.35
N ALA A 182 -9.45 4.69 -3.74
CA ALA A 182 -9.31 4.02 -5.02
C ALA A 182 -10.31 2.87 -5.19
N LEU A 183 -10.47 2.04 -4.15
CA LEU A 183 -11.42 0.93 -4.16
C LEU A 183 -12.87 1.39 -4.14
N LYS A 184 -13.20 2.41 -3.33
CA LYS A 184 -14.52 3.04 -3.32
C LYS A 184 -14.89 3.62 -4.69
N PHE A 185 -14.03 4.46 -5.25
CA PHE A 185 -14.26 5.04 -6.57
C PHE A 185 -14.39 3.96 -7.64
N TRP A 186 -13.61 2.88 -7.56
CA TRP A 186 -13.76 1.75 -8.47
C TRP A 186 -15.14 1.10 -8.36
N ALA A 187 -15.55 0.75 -7.14
CA ALA A 187 -16.82 0.10 -6.88
C ALA A 187 -18.00 0.97 -7.33
N ASP A 188 -18.00 2.25 -6.94
CA ASP A 188 -19.10 3.17 -7.20
C ASP A 188 -19.20 3.48 -8.72
N LYS A 189 -18.07 3.64 -9.42
CA LYS A 189 -18.05 4.05 -10.84
C LYS A 189 -18.10 2.90 -11.84
N TYR A 190 -17.48 1.77 -11.55
CA TYR A 190 -17.25 0.70 -12.55
C TYR A 190 -17.84 -0.65 -12.17
N SER A 191 -18.34 -0.83 -10.94
CA SER A 191 -18.81 -2.12 -10.47
C SER A 191 -20.13 -2.06 -9.68
N SER A 192 -20.93 -1.00 -9.82
CA SER A 192 -22.26 -0.85 -9.22
C SER A 192 -22.28 -1.15 -7.70
N GLY A 193 -21.28 -0.66 -6.98
CA GLY A 193 -21.15 -0.86 -5.52
C GLY A 193 -20.71 -2.27 -5.11
N GLN A 194 -20.19 -3.07 -6.05
CA GLN A 194 -19.58 -4.38 -5.81
C GLN A 194 -18.06 -4.31 -5.98
N MET A 195 -17.36 -5.32 -5.44
CA MET A 195 -15.91 -5.42 -5.57
C MET A 195 -15.49 -6.89 -5.76
N PRO A 196 -14.73 -7.23 -6.82
CA PRO A 196 -14.18 -8.57 -6.97
C PRO A 196 -13.07 -8.84 -5.95
N ALA A 197 -12.84 -10.11 -5.61
CA ALA A 197 -11.69 -10.52 -4.83
C ALA A 197 -10.39 -10.37 -5.66
N LEU A 198 -9.63 -9.31 -5.39
CA LEU A 198 -8.39 -8.94 -6.08
C LEU A 198 -7.15 -9.38 -5.31
N PHE A 199 -7.16 -9.20 -3.99
CA PHE A 199 -5.98 -9.35 -3.16
C PHE A 199 -6.02 -10.63 -2.33
N ARG A 200 -4.91 -11.36 -2.31
CA ARG A 200 -4.73 -12.51 -1.42
C ARG A 200 -4.55 -12.04 0.02
N ASN A 201 -3.73 -11.01 0.23
CA ASN A 201 -3.54 -10.37 1.53
C ASN A 201 -3.52 -8.85 1.34
N THR A 202 -4.21 -8.15 2.24
CA THR A 202 -4.14 -6.70 2.39
C THR A 202 -3.62 -6.37 3.78
N PHE A 203 -2.48 -5.71 3.84
CA PHE A 203 -1.78 -5.31 5.05
C PHE A 203 -2.00 -3.80 5.25
N LEU A 204 -2.82 -3.44 6.23
CA LEU A 204 -3.04 -2.05 6.64
C LEU A 204 -2.08 -1.76 7.79
N VAL A 205 -1.03 -0.99 7.54
CA VAL A 205 0.02 -0.70 8.53
C VAL A 205 -0.14 0.73 9.02
N ALA A 206 -0.25 0.92 10.34
CA ALA A 206 -0.38 2.24 10.97
C ALA A 206 -1.46 3.12 10.30
N ALA A 207 -2.60 2.52 9.94
CA ALA A 207 -3.56 3.12 9.01
C ALA A 207 -4.18 4.45 9.50
N ASP A 208 -3.99 5.51 8.72
CA ASP A 208 -4.57 6.84 8.97
C ASP A 208 -5.95 6.98 8.31
N ILE A 209 -6.88 6.15 8.78
CA ILE A 209 -8.31 6.19 8.45
C ILE A 209 -9.12 5.98 9.75
N PRO A 210 -10.40 6.38 9.79
CA PRO A 210 -11.28 6.07 10.93
C PRO A 210 -11.27 4.57 11.26
N ASN A 211 -11.31 4.20 12.53
CA ASN A 211 -11.20 2.80 12.96
C ASN A 211 -12.47 1.97 12.72
N GLU A 212 -13.58 2.62 12.42
CA GLU A 212 -14.82 2.05 11.90
C GLU A 212 -14.79 1.83 10.38
N ALA A 213 -13.79 2.35 9.65
CA ALA A 213 -13.83 2.44 8.19
C ALA A 213 -13.99 1.11 7.43
N LEU A 214 -13.67 -0.03 8.04
CA LEU A 214 -13.84 -1.36 7.41
C LEU A 214 -15.25 -1.93 7.56
N GLU A 215 -16.09 -1.31 8.38
CA GLU A 215 -17.44 -1.80 8.69
C GLU A 215 -18.38 -1.69 7.51
N LYS A 216 -19.47 -2.46 7.55
CA LYS A 216 -20.46 -2.44 6.46
C LYS A 216 -21.16 -1.08 6.43
N GLY A 217 -21.17 -0.44 5.27
CA GLY A 217 -21.75 0.89 5.07
C GLY A 217 -20.68 1.97 5.00
N GLU A 218 -19.47 1.69 5.52
CA GLU A 218 -18.33 2.59 5.45
C GLU A 218 -17.56 2.44 4.14
N ASP A 219 -16.80 3.48 3.81
CA ASP A 219 -16.04 3.57 2.56
C ASP A 219 -14.92 2.53 2.43
N GLY A 220 -14.35 2.10 3.55
CA GLY A 220 -13.29 1.08 3.58
C GLY A 220 -13.81 -0.36 3.53
N ARG A 221 -15.13 -0.60 3.52
CA ARG A 221 -15.70 -1.95 3.33
C ARG A 221 -15.15 -2.63 2.08
N TYR A 222 -14.84 -1.86 1.04
CA TYR A 222 -14.32 -2.40 -0.23
C TYR A 222 -12.89 -2.96 -0.12
N ILE A 223 -12.12 -2.55 0.89
CA ILE A 223 -10.86 -3.21 1.26
C ILE A 223 -11.16 -4.63 1.73
N VAL A 224 -12.17 -4.79 2.58
CA VAL A 224 -12.62 -6.10 3.05
C VAL A 224 -13.13 -6.94 1.88
N ASP A 225 -14.01 -6.40 1.04
CA ASP A 225 -14.62 -7.13 -0.08
C ASP A 225 -13.58 -7.59 -1.11
N SER A 226 -12.59 -6.76 -1.43
CA SER A 226 -11.53 -7.08 -2.39
C SER A 226 -10.49 -8.07 -1.89
N SER A 227 -10.49 -8.42 -0.60
CA SER A 227 -9.39 -9.15 0.03
C SER A 227 -9.82 -10.51 0.55
N ARG A 228 -8.95 -11.52 0.38
CA ARG A 228 -9.09 -12.81 1.05
C ARG A 228 -8.71 -12.74 2.53
N ASN A 229 -7.64 -12.02 2.86
CA ASN A 229 -7.23 -11.71 4.24
C ASN A 229 -6.99 -10.20 4.37
N VAL A 230 -7.50 -9.59 5.45
CA VAL A 230 -7.16 -8.21 5.83
C VAL A 230 -6.46 -8.27 7.18
N VAL A 231 -5.25 -7.72 7.25
CA VAL A 231 -4.46 -7.67 8.48
C VAL A 231 -4.19 -6.23 8.82
N VAL A 232 -4.69 -5.80 9.98
CA VAL A 232 -4.51 -4.46 10.52
C VAL A 232 -3.40 -4.51 11.55
N TYR A 233 -2.27 -3.88 11.25
CA TYR A 233 -1.19 -3.69 12.22
C TYR A 233 -1.35 -2.32 12.85
N TYR A 234 -1.41 -2.29 14.18
CA TYR A 234 -1.62 -1.07 14.94
C TYR A 234 -0.67 -1.01 16.14
N ALA A 235 -0.41 0.22 16.60
CA ALA A 235 0.29 0.46 17.85
C ALA A 235 -0.28 1.69 18.58
N ASN A 236 -0.64 1.54 19.85
CA ASN A 236 -1.33 2.55 20.67
C ASN A 236 -0.48 3.78 20.95
N ASP A 237 0.83 3.61 21.03
CA ASP A 237 1.83 4.65 21.30
C ASP A 237 2.50 5.19 20.02
N ASP A 238 1.88 4.98 18.85
CA ASP A 238 2.28 5.66 17.62
C ASP A 238 2.12 7.19 17.78
N LEU A 239 3.25 7.87 17.99
CA LEU A 239 3.37 9.31 18.28
C LEU A 239 3.29 10.18 17.02
N ALA A 240 3.22 9.61 15.80
CA ALA A 240 2.96 10.36 14.58
C ALA A 240 1.46 10.69 14.42
N MET A 241 0.59 9.86 14.99
CA MET A 241 -0.86 9.98 14.85
C MET A 241 -1.54 11.13 15.65
N PRO A 242 -0.96 11.68 16.73
CA PRO A 242 -1.36 12.96 17.29
C PRO A 242 -1.38 14.12 16.28
N ALA A 243 -0.46 14.14 15.29
CA ALA A 243 -0.48 15.17 14.23
C ALA A 243 -1.74 15.03 13.35
N SER A 244 -2.10 13.81 12.95
CA SER A 244 -3.38 13.52 12.27
C SER A 244 -4.58 13.94 13.12
N LYS A 245 -4.58 13.65 14.44
CA LYS A 245 -5.66 14.10 15.33
C LYS A 245 -5.79 15.62 15.37
N ILE A 246 -4.68 16.34 15.54
CA ILE A 246 -4.67 17.82 15.59
C ILE A 246 -5.13 18.42 14.26
N ALA A 247 -4.63 17.91 13.15
CA ALA A 247 -5.02 18.36 11.81
C ALA A 247 -6.50 18.10 11.51
N ASN A 248 -7.06 16.97 11.99
CA ASN A 248 -8.47 16.61 11.80
C ASN A 248 -9.44 17.30 12.79
N ILE A 249 -8.95 17.97 13.85
CA ILE A 249 -9.80 18.82 14.73
C ILE A 249 -10.45 19.95 13.92
N LYS A 250 -9.75 20.50 12.92
CA LYS A 250 -10.30 21.51 11.98
C LYS A 250 -11.55 21.01 11.25
N TYR A 251 -11.66 19.69 11.02
CA TYR A 251 -12.78 19.04 10.34
C TYR A 251 -13.77 18.36 11.29
N MET A 252 -13.65 18.56 12.61
CA MET A 252 -14.49 17.92 13.64
C MET A 252 -14.54 16.38 13.59
N THR A 253 -13.53 15.72 13.02
CA THR A 253 -13.51 14.26 12.91
C THR A 253 -12.95 13.64 14.20
N LEU A 254 -13.83 13.41 15.18
CA LEU A 254 -13.49 12.86 16.49
C LEU A 254 -13.23 11.33 16.50
N SER A 255 -13.28 10.68 15.33
CA SER A 255 -13.07 9.23 15.22
C SER A 255 -11.64 8.84 15.59
N ARG A 256 -11.51 7.70 16.28
CA ARG A 256 -10.19 7.10 16.55
C ARG A 256 -9.61 6.60 15.24
N ARG A 257 -8.28 6.49 15.20
CA ARG A 257 -7.56 6.14 13.99
C ARG A 257 -7.11 4.69 14.06
N MET A 258 -7.36 3.95 13.00
CA MET A 258 -7.19 2.50 12.96
C MET A 258 -5.75 2.06 13.25
N GLY A 259 -4.76 2.83 12.81
CA GLY A 259 -3.34 2.58 13.08
C GLY A 259 -2.95 2.66 14.55
N MET A 260 -3.74 3.33 15.38
CA MET A 260 -3.51 3.46 16.82
C MET A 260 -4.23 2.37 17.60
N THR A 261 -5.50 2.14 17.26
CA THR A 261 -6.40 1.37 18.12
C THR A 261 -6.75 0.00 17.57
N GLY A 262 -6.36 -0.31 16.34
CA GLY A 262 -7.01 -1.34 15.55
C GLY A 262 -8.44 -0.96 15.18
N PRO A 263 -9.22 -1.86 14.56
CA PRO A 263 -10.64 -1.64 14.26
C PRO A 263 -11.49 -1.39 15.50
N GLU A 264 -12.51 -0.54 15.40
CA GLU A 264 -13.38 -0.17 16.54
C GLU A 264 -14.09 -1.38 17.15
N THR A 265 -14.82 -2.15 16.33
CA THR A 265 -15.54 -3.35 16.77
C THR A 265 -15.21 -4.54 15.88
N LEU A 266 -14.19 -5.33 16.25
CA LEU A 266 -13.77 -6.48 15.45
C LEU A 266 -14.92 -7.48 15.19
N ASN A 267 -15.85 -7.66 16.13
CA ASN A 267 -16.95 -8.62 16.01
C ASN A 267 -17.94 -8.33 14.87
N VAL A 268 -18.09 -7.07 14.44
CA VAL A 268 -18.96 -6.74 13.29
C VAL A 268 -18.26 -6.95 11.95
N LEU A 269 -16.94 -7.11 11.96
CA LEU A 269 -16.14 -7.38 10.78
C LEU A 269 -16.11 -8.88 10.46
N PRO A 270 -15.98 -9.26 9.17
CA PRO A 270 -15.81 -10.66 8.78
C PRO A 270 -14.57 -11.33 9.40
N GLU A 271 -14.62 -12.65 9.59
CA GLU A 271 -13.52 -13.49 10.15
C GLU A 271 -12.16 -13.33 9.44
N LYS A 272 -12.18 -12.90 8.18
CA LYS A 272 -10.97 -12.64 7.39
C LYS A 272 -10.22 -11.36 7.80
N VAL A 273 -10.83 -10.51 8.63
CA VAL A 273 -10.20 -9.33 9.21
C VAL A 273 -9.55 -9.71 10.53
N LYS A 274 -8.25 -9.43 10.63
CA LYS A 274 -7.42 -9.69 11.80
C LYS A 274 -6.71 -8.43 12.22
N GLU A 275 -6.62 -8.19 13.51
CA GLU A 275 -5.83 -7.13 14.11
C GLU A 275 -4.59 -7.69 14.79
N VAL A 276 -3.50 -6.94 14.69
CA VAL A 276 -2.18 -7.32 15.18
C VAL A 276 -1.59 -6.15 15.95
N ASP A 277 -1.50 -6.33 17.26
CA ASP A 277 -0.90 -5.39 18.20
C ASP A 277 0.63 -5.44 18.05
N CYS A 278 1.24 -4.28 17.74
CA CYS A 278 2.67 -4.07 17.52
C CYS A 278 3.32 -3.21 18.62
N ASP A 279 2.62 -2.88 19.71
CA ASP A 279 3.10 -2.02 20.82
C ASP A 279 4.43 -2.49 21.41
N ASP A 280 4.67 -3.80 21.41
CA ASP A 280 5.87 -4.35 22.04
C ASP A 280 7.16 -3.88 21.35
N PHE A 281 7.14 -3.47 20.09
CA PHE A 281 8.38 -3.18 19.34
C PHE A 281 8.37 -1.93 18.46
N ASN A 282 7.22 -1.29 18.23
CA ASN A 282 7.08 -0.20 17.26
C ASN A 282 8.10 0.95 17.47
N ASN A 283 8.31 1.40 18.71
CA ASN A 283 9.23 2.49 19.04
C ASN A 283 10.73 2.15 18.89
N GLU A 284 11.06 0.89 18.59
CA GLU A 284 12.44 0.47 18.37
C GLU A 284 12.91 0.70 16.92
N PHE A 285 11.99 0.98 16.00
CA PHE A 285 12.28 1.13 14.56
C PHE A 285 12.37 2.59 14.14
N ASP A 286 11.56 3.46 14.74
CA ASP A 286 11.75 4.90 14.69
C ASP A 286 11.23 5.53 15.98
N MET A 287 11.71 6.75 16.29
CA MET A 287 11.30 7.48 17.50
C MET A 287 9.81 7.83 17.55
N LYS A 288 9.09 7.75 16.42
CA LYS A 288 7.66 8.06 16.32
C LYS A 288 6.78 6.80 16.44
N GLY A 289 7.36 5.60 16.39
CA GLY A 289 6.65 4.33 16.36
C GLY A 289 5.81 4.12 15.10
N HIS A 290 6.19 4.67 13.94
CA HIS A 290 5.30 4.77 12.75
C HIS A 290 5.73 3.94 11.53
N SER A 291 7.02 3.64 11.40
CA SER A 291 7.65 2.94 10.26
C SER A 291 8.17 1.55 10.66
N TYR A 292 7.53 0.92 11.65
CA TYR A 292 7.91 -0.37 12.25
C TYR A 292 7.72 -1.59 11.32
N PHE A 293 7.61 -1.37 10.01
CA PHE A 293 7.43 -2.40 9.00
C PHE A 293 8.66 -2.75 8.19
N LEU A 294 9.79 -2.07 8.45
CA LEU A 294 11.08 -2.35 7.82
C LEU A 294 12.01 -3.02 8.83
N ASP A 295 13.24 -2.53 8.96
CA ASP A 295 14.26 -2.95 9.89
C ASP A 295 14.76 -1.77 10.73
N LYS A 296 15.49 -2.08 11.79
CA LYS A 296 16.20 -1.08 12.58
C LYS A 296 17.46 -0.61 11.85
N ASP A 297 18.08 0.45 12.36
CA ASP A 297 19.36 0.95 11.85
C ASP A 297 20.49 -0.10 11.86
N ASP A 298 20.42 -1.09 12.76
CA ASP A 298 21.37 -2.21 12.84
C ASP A 298 21.09 -3.35 11.85
N GLY A 299 20.04 -3.21 11.02
CA GLY A 299 19.62 -4.21 10.04
C GLY A 299 18.66 -5.28 10.57
N THR A 300 18.28 -5.24 11.85
CA THR A 300 17.36 -6.22 12.45
C THR A 300 15.95 -6.06 11.87
N PRO A 301 15.40 -7.08 11.18
CA PRO A 301 14.07 -6.99 10.60
C PRO A 301 12.96 -6.88 11.64
N SER A 302 11.90 -6.14 11.32
CA SER A 302 10.67 -6.13 12.12
C SER A 302 10.05 -7.52 12.24
N PRO A 303 9.53 -7.91 13.43
CA PRO A 303 8.74 -9.13 13.58
C PRO A 303 7.59 -9.25 12.57
N MET A 304 7.08 -8.11 12.09
CA MET A 304 6.04 -8.04 11.08
C MET A 304 6.50 -8.57 9.71
N ILE A 305 7.77 -8.42 9.32
CA ILE A 305 8.31 -8.95 8.06
C ILE A 305 8.08 -10.46 8.00
N ARG A 306 8.43 -11.17 9.08
CA ARG A 306 8.26 -12.62 9.14
C ARG A 306 6.79 -13.01 9.07
N HIS A 307 5.96 -12.30 9.82
CA HIS A 307 4.52 -12.51 9.85
C HIS A 307 3.87 -12.31 8.47
N MET A 308 4.23 -11.23 7.76
CA MET A 308 3.79 -10.97 6.39
C MET A 308 4.29 -12.03 5.41
N ALA A 309 5.57 -12.41 5.48
CA ALA A 309 6.14 -13.45 4.64
C ALA A 309 5.40 -14.79 4.79
N ASP A 310 5.09 -15.19 6.02
CA ASP A 310 4.34 -16.44 6.27
C ASP A 310 2.89 -16.36 5.74
N ALA A 311 2.25 -15.19 5.80
CA ALA A 311 0.93 -14.95 5.21
C ALA A 311 0.97 -14.93 3.67
N ILE A 312 2.02 -14.37 3.06
CA ILE A 312 2.23 -14.37 1.61
C ILE A 312 2.49 -15.81 1.11
N ALA A 313 3.39 -16.55 1.76
CA ALA A 313 3.72 -17.92 1.39
C ALA A 313 2.49 -18.83 1.46
N SER A 314 1.82 -18.87 2.62
CA SER A 314 0.73 -19.82 2.85
C SER A 314 -0.64 -19.32 2.35
N GLY A 315 -0.81 -18.01 2.16
CA GLY A 315 -2.11 -17.39 1.92
C GLY A 315 -3.06 -17.42 3.10
N ARG A 316 -2.54 -17.71 4.28
CA ARG A 316 -3.27 -17.75 5.55
C ARG A 316 -2.46 -17.01 6.59
N VAL A 317 -3.14 -16.18 7.36
CA VAL A 317 -2.50 -15.43 8.44
C VAL A 317 -2.42 -16.31 9.68
N LYS A 318 -1.24 -16.40 10.31
CA LYS A 318 -0.98 -17.18 11.53
C LYS A 318 -0.54 -16.27 12.68
N PRO A 319 -1.00 -16.51 13.93
CA PRO A 319 -1.90 -17.58 14.35
C PRO A 319 -3.31 -17.45 13.75
N ASN A 320 -4.09 -18.53 13.78
CA ASN A 320 -5.49 -18.49 13.35
C ASN A 320 -6.38 -17.88 14.45
N LYS A 321 -6.04 -16.66 14.85
CA LYS A 321 -6.79 -15.81 15.78
C LYS A 321 -7.12 -14.51 15.06
N ARG A 322 -8.18 -13.84 15.53
CA ARG A 322 -8.61 -12.54 14.99
C ARG A 322 -7.87 -11.37 15.63
N SER A 323 -7.44 -11.52 16.87
CA SER A 323 -6.67 -10.53 17.62
C SER A 323 -5.52 -11.21 18.33
N TYR A 324 -4.32 -10.67 18.19
CA TYR A 324 -3.11 -11.14 18.86
C TYR A 324 -2.01 -10.09 18.79
N ARG A 325 -1.04 -10.23 19.69
CA ARG A 325 0.16 -9.40 19.72
C ARG A 325 1.33 -10.06 19.01
N LEU A 326 2.08 -9.28 18.23
CA LEU A 326 3.40 -9.67 17.76
C LEU A 326 4.45 -9.25 18.79
N ARG A 327 5.21 -10.23 19.27
CA ARG A 327 6.27 -10.01 20.25
C ARG A 327 7.62 -9.86 19.55
N ARG A 328 8.57 -9.27 20.27
CA ARG A 328 9.99 -9.27 19.91
C ARG A 328 10.47 -10.71 19.71
N THR A 329 11.23 -10.93 18.64
CA THR A 329 11.87 -12.23 18.30
C THR A 329 13.19 -12.40 19.00
#